data_AF-X0WJL3-F1
#
_entry.id   AF-X0WJL3-F1
#
_cell.length_a   1.000
_cell.length_b   1.000
_cell.length_c   1.000
_cell.angle_alpha   90.00
_cell.angle_beta   90.00
_cell.angle_gamma   90.00
#
_symmetry.space_group_name_H-M   'P 1'
#
loop_
_entity.id
_entity.type
_entity.pdbx_description
1 polymer ?
#
loop_
_entity_poly.entity_id
_entity_poly.type
_entity_poly.pdbx_seq_one_letter_code
_entity_poly.pdbx_strand_id
1 'polypeptide(L)'
;TTVTIALLDAAKFPQPTGAEFFTAALENTGGDIEIVTCTDNNVGTGVLTVVRAQEATVEADFLLAVSRIECRSTGGVMASFLQAAEAIFTADADLGGNSLINGEVVGVPLRGATGDTSNQLVVPSGGARPTIGGIDILIATDALIPPNIIGMWSGLIVDIPTDWALCDGGFGTPDLSAQFIVSYADGDPDFGTVGNQGGNPTATDDAGAHAHGGTVDDKLLLESDIPTLTLATHSAVSDNGSDNHNQTNRAAAGASNSSLTDSTNAVE
;
A
#
# COMPACT_ATOMS: atom_id res chain seq x y z
N THR A 1 46.17 -56.52 21.74
CA THR A 1 46.93 -56.98 22.90
C THR A 1 45.95 -57.47 23.95
N THR A 2 46.27 -58.44 24.80
CA THR A 2 45.29 -59.02 25.75
C THR A 2 45.68 -58.75 27.19
N VAL A 3 44.68 -58.59 28.06
CA VAL A 3 44.84 -58.54 29.52
C VAL A 3 43.98 -59.62 30.13
N THR A 4 44.58 -60.50 30.92
CA THR A 4 43.83 -61.54 31.63
C THR A 4 43.46 -61.03 33.02
N ILE A 5 42.23 -61.25 33.42
CA ILE A 5 41.71 -60.97 34.77
C ILE A 5 41.20 -62.26 35.39
N ALA A 6 40.93 -62.25 36.69
CA ALA A 6 40.35 -63.42 37.34
C ALA A 6 39.00 -63.76 36.70
N LEU A 7 38.79 -65.04 36.41
CA LEU A 7 37.61 -65.52 35.66
C LEU A 7 36.28 -65.07 36.27
N LEU A 8 36.17 -65.09 37.60
CA LEU A 8 34.97 -64.68 38.32
C LEU A 8 34.75 -63.15 38.31
N ASP A 9 35.79 -62.38 38.01
CA ASP A 9 35.72 -60.92 37.96
C ASP A 9 35.40 -60.41 36.55
N ALA A 10 35.52 -61.24 35.51
CA ALA A 10 35.24 -60.85 34.14
C ALA A 10 33.80 -60.38 33.91
N ALA A 11 32.85 -60.97 34.65
CA ALA A 11 31.44 -60.57 34.61
C ALA A 11 31.16 -59.20 35.27
N LYS A 12 32.15 -58.58 35.94
CA LYS A 12 32.02 -57.25 36.57
C LYS A 12 32.31 -56.11 35.61
N PHE A 13 32.83 -56.40 34.42
CA PHE A 13 33.17 -55.42 33.39
C PHE A 13 32.17 -55.49 32.23
N PRO A 14 31.97 -54.40 31.48
CA PRO A 14 31.12 -54.42 30.28
C PRO A 14 31.56 -55.48 29.27
N GLN A 15 30.62 -55.91 28.43
CA GLN A 15 30.87 -56.80 27.29
C GLN A 15 30.60 -56.04 25.99
N PRO A 16 31.61 -55.32 25.44
CA PRO A 16 31.42 -54.57 24.21
C PRO A 16 31.05 -55.48 23.03
N THR A 17 30.17 -54.99 22.17
CA THR A 17 29.80 -55.64 20.91
C THR A 17 30.03 -54.69 19.72
N GLY A 18 30.38 -55.25 18.55
CA GLY A 18 30.58 -54.44 17.35
C GLY A 18 31.69 -53.39 17.52
N ALA A 19 31.31 -52.10 17.49
CA ALA A 19 32.22 -50.96 17.64
C ALA A 19 32.24 -50.37 19.06
N GLU A 20 31.53 -50.99 20.00
CA GLU A 20 31.54 -50.56 21.40
C GLU A 20 32.92 -50.80 22.04
N PHE A 21 33.24 -50.01 23.05
CA PHE A 21 34.44 -50.19 23.87
C PHE A 21 34.22 -49.62 25.27
N PHE A 22 35.08 -50.00 26.22
CA PHE A 22 35.20 -49.29 27.49
C PHE A 22 36.67 -49.01 27.81
N THR A 23 36.95 -47.92 28.52
CA THR A 23 38.30 -47.63 29.02
C THR A 23 38.49 -48.20 30.42
N ALA A 24 39.70 -48.65 30.70
CA ALA A 24 40.09 -49.11 32.03
C ALA A 24 41.47 -48.60 32.41
N ALA A 25 41.65 -48.30 33.69
CA ALA A 25 42.95 -48.02 34.28
C ALA A 25 43.48 -49.29 34.95
N LEU A 26 44.69 -49.69 34.56
CA LEU A 26 45.45 -50.76 35.18
C LEU A 26 46.49 -50.12 36.11
N GLU A 27 46.56 -50.58 37.36
CA GLU A 27 47.50 -50.04 38.35
C GLU A 27 48.31 -51.18 38.98
N ASN A 28 49.62 -51.05 38.94
CA ASN A 28 50.53 -52.02 39.56
C ASN A 28 50.80 -51.67 41.04
N THR A 29 51.54 -52.53 41.75
CA THR A 29 51.89 -52.30 43.17
C THR A 29 52.88 -51.15 43.38
N GLY A 30 53.58 -50.73 42.32
CA GLY A 30 54.46 -49.55 42.33
C GLY A 30 53.71 -48.22 42.16
N GLY A 31 52.40 -48.27 41.85
CA GLY A 31 51.59 -47.09 41.56
C GLY A 31 51.66 -46.61 40.11
N ASP A 32 52.31 -47.36 39.22
CA ASP A 32 52.28 -47.06 37.78
C ASP A 32 50.91 -47.37 37.22
N ILE A 33 50.40 -46.47 36.39
CA ILE A 33 49.06 -46.56 35.77
C ILE A 33 49.20 -46.63 34.26
N GLU A 34 48.50 -47.61 33.66
CA GLU A 34 48.27 -47.69 32.22
C GLU A 34 46.79 -47.54 31.92
N ILE A 35 46.44 -46.73 30.92
CA ILE A 35 45.07 -46.67 30.38
C ILE A 35 44.99 -47.58 29.16
N VAL A 36 43.97 -48.42 29.13
CA VAL A 36 43.69 -49.33 28.04
C VAL A 36 42.27 -49.16 27.53
N THR A 37 42.08 -49.34 26.22
CA THR A 37 40.75 -49.40 25.60
C THR A 37 40.39 -50.85 25.34
N CYS A 38 39.36 -51.37 26.01
CA CYS A 38 38.88 -52.72 25.86
C CYS A 38 37.78 -52.80 24.79
N THR A 39 38.01 -53.62 23.77
CA THR A 39 37.09 -53.81 22.62
C THR A 39 36.35 -55.15 22.66
N ASP A 40 36.77 -56.08 23.53
CA ASP A 40 36.07 -57.34 23.75
C ASP A 40 36.40 -57.91 25.15
N ASN A 41 35.41 -58.51 25.80
CA ASN A 41 35.55 -59.15 27.11
C ASN A 41 35.01 -60.59 27.03
N ASN A 42 35.93 -61.55 26.89
CA ASN A 42 35.60 -62.96 26.91
C ASN A 42 35.44 -63.45 28.35
N VAL A 43 34.24 -63.32 28.88
CA VAL A 43 33.87 -63.74 30.25
C VAL A 43 34.08 -65.24 30.50
N GLY A 44 34.13 -66.07 29.45
CA GLY A 44 34.39 -67.50 29.58
C GLY A 44 35.86 -67.84 29.85
N THR A 45 36.78 -66.93 29.49
CA THR A 45 38.22 -67.12 29.66
C THR A 45 38.87 -66.08 30.58
N GLY A 46 38.14 -65.02 30.94
CA GLY A 46 38.69 -63.88 31.69
C GLY A 46 39.67 -63.05 30.88
N VAL A 47 39.60 -63.12 29.54
CA VAL A 47 40.52 -62.41 28.65
C VAL A 47 39.83 -61.18 28.08
N LEU A 48 40.43 -60.02 28.34
CA LEU A 48 40.07 -58.74 27.75
C LEU A 48 40.95 -58.50 26.52
N THR A 49 40.34 -58.21 25.38
CA THR A 49 41.05 -57.72 24.20
C THR A 49 41.16 -56.20 24.30
N VAL A 50 42.39 -55.71 24.37
CA VAL A 50 42.67 -54.30 24.62
C VAL A 50 43.64 -53.68 23.61
N VAL A 51 43.47 -52.37 23.41
CA VAL A 51 44.48 -51.47 22.87
C VAL A 51 45.21 -50.84 24.06
N ARG A 52 46.54 -51.04 24.13
CA ARG A 52 47.42 -50.62 25.23
C ARG A 52 47.85 -49.15 25.07
N ALA A 53 48.49 -48.61 26.11
CA ALA A 53 49.16 -47.30 26.08
C ALA A 53 48.27 -46.15 25.57
N GLN A 54 47.03 -46.09 26.06
CA GLN A 54 46.10 -45.02 25.71
C GLN A 54 46.36 -43.76 26.55
N GLU A 55 45.87 -42.61 26.09
CA GLU A 55 45.95 -41.33 26.81
C GLU A 55 47.38 -40.95 27.25
N ALA A 56 48.37 -41.24 26.38
CA ALA A 56 49.79 -41.00 26.63
C ALA A 56 50.37 -41.74 27.85
N THR A 57 49.71 -42.79 28.32
CA THR A 57 50.29 -43.74 29.27
C THR A 57 51.27 -44.70 28.58
N VAL A 58 52.14 -45.31 29.37
CA VAL A 58 53.16 -46.25 28.88
C VAL A 58 52.71 -47.67 29.20
N GLU A 59 52.98 -48.60 28.29
CA GLU A 59 52.73 -50.02 28.53
C GLU A 59 53.51 -50.53 29.74
N ALA A 60 52.82 -51.15 30.69
CA ALA A 60 53.40 -51.70 31.90
C ALA A 60 53.10 -53.19 32.09
N ASP A 61 53.96 -53.87 32.84
CA ASP A 61 53.76 -55.28 33.21
C ASP A 61 52.84 -55.38 34.44
N PHE A 62 51.70 -56.06 34.28
CA PHE A 62 50.73 -56.27 35.35
C PHE A 62 50.70 -57.74 35.78
N LEU A 63 50.94 -57.97 37.07
CA LEU A 63 50.83 -59.29 37.69
C LEU A 63 49.42 -59.48 38.26
N LEU A 64 48.80 -60.61 37.92
CA LEU A 64 47.41 -60.97 38.27
C LEU A 64 47.08 -60.89 39.77
N ALA A 65 48.06 -61.09 40.67
CA ALA A 65 47.81 -61.21 42.10
C ALA A 65 47.84 -59.87 42.87
N VAL A 66 48.36 -58.80 42.26
CA VAL A 66 48.66 -57.54 42.97
C VAL A 66 48.31 -56.27 42.19
N SER A 67 47.84 -56.42 40.94
CA SER A 67 47.45 -55.30 40.09
C SER A 67 45.94 -55.10 40.14
N ARG A 68 45.49 -53.85 40.14
CA ARG A 68 44.06 -53.49 40.09
C ARG A 68 43.68 -53.07 38.68
N ILE A 69 42.47 -53.46 38.26
CA ILE A 69 41.79 -52.92 37.08
C ILE A 69 40.54 -52.18 37.54
N GLU A 70 40.31 -50.99 36.98
CA GLU A 70 39.15 -50.15 37.30
C GLU A 70 38.62 -49.47 36.03
N CYS A 71 37.31 -49.51 35.82
CA CYS A 71 36.66 -48.62 34.84
C CYS A 71 36.60 -47.22 35.44
N ARG A 72 37.43 -46.30 34.91
CA ARG A 72 37.39 -44.89 35.30
C ARG A 72 36.96 -44.03 34.12
N SER A 73 36.17 -43.01 34.40
CA SER A 73 36.02 -41.90 33.47
C SER A 73 37.35 -41.16 33.41
N THR A 74 38.07 -41.35 32.31
CA THR A 74 39.39 -40.75 32.08
C THR A 74 39.26 -39.36 31.46
N GLY A 75 40.38 -38.63 31.41
CA GLY A 75 40.44 -37.33 30.75
C GLY A 75 40.07 -37.42 29.27
N GLY A 76 40.46 -38.52 28.60
CA GLY A 76 40.07 -38.80 27.22
C GLY A 76 38.57 -39.07 27.04
N VAL A 77 37.92 -39.78 27.97
CA VAL A 77 36.46 -39.98 27.95
C VAL A 77 35.71 -38.66 28.15
N MET A 78 36.21 -37.79 29.02
CA MET A 78 35.63 -36.45 29.19
C MET A 78 35.93 -35.56 27.99
N ALA A 79 37.11 -35.66 27.38
CA ALA A 79 37.46 -34.92 26.18
C ALA A 79 36.63 -35.37 24.96
N SER A 80 36.29 -36.66 24.84
CA SER A 80 35.43 -37.16 23.75
C SER A 80 33.96 -36.80 23.95
N PHE A 81 33.51 -36.67 25.21
CA PHE A 81 32.17 -36.20 25.54
C PHE A 81 32.02 -34.67 25.41
N LEU A 82 33.00 -33.89 25.89
CA LEU A 82 32.99 -32.43 25.81
C LEU A 82 33.50 -31.88 24.47
N GLN A 83 34.26 -32.69 23.71
CA GLN A 83 34.90 -32.32 22.44
C GLN A 83 35.75 -31.05 22.51
N ALA A 84 36.37 -30.80 23.68
CA ALA A 84 37.08 -29.57 23.98
C ALA A 84 38.38 -29.35 23.16
N ALA A 85 38.86 -30.37 22.45
CA ALA A 85 40.13 -30.36 21.74
C ALA A 85 40.01 -30.38 20.21
N GLU A 86 38.82 -30.61 19.64
CA GLU A 86 38.62 -30.70 18.19
C GLU A 86 37.64 -29.63 17.69
N ALA A 87 37.87 -29.13 16.48
CA ALA A 87 37.04 -28.08 15.87
C ALA A 87 35.70 -28.60 15.30
N ILE A 88 35.47 -29.91 15.33
CA ILE A 88 34.34 -30.58 14.71
C ILE A 88 33.61 -31.40 15.76
N PHE A 89 32.30 -31.22 15.86
CA PHE A 89 31.47 -32.07 16.71
C PHE A 89 31.23 -33.42 16.03
N THR A 90 31.94 -34.47 16.46
CA THR A 90 31.84 -35.82 15.85
C THR A 90 30.65 -36.63 16.41
N ALA A 91 30.01 -36.14 17.47
CA ALA A 91 28.80 -36.73 18.05
C ALA A 91 27.55 -35.97 17.63
N ASP A 92 26.39 -36.63 17.67
CA ASP A 92 25.10 -35.98 17.43
C ASP A 92 24.82 -34.96 18.54
N ALA A 93 24.92 -33.67 18.19
CA ALA A 93 24.44 -32.61 19.07
C ALA A 93 22.91 -32.57 18.95
N ASP A 94 22.22 -33.34 19.79
CA ASP A 94 20.76 -33.32 19.86
C ASP A 94 20.29 -31.96 20.38
N LEU A 95 19.96 -31.05 19.46
CA LEU A 95 19.33 -29.76 19.77
C LEU A 95 17.80 -29.86 19.66
N GLY A 96 17.21 -31.03 19.97
CA GLY A 96 15.77 -31.24 19.91
C GLY A 96 15.19 -31.10 18.50
N GLY A 97 15.93 -31.56 17.49
CA GLY A 97 15.56 -31.45 16.06
C GLY A 97 16.04 -30.18 15.36
N ASN A 98 16.74 -29.28 16.06
CA ASN A 98 17.39 -28.12 15.45
C ASN A 98 18.81 -28.48 15.01
N SER A 99 19.31 -27.89 13.94
CA SER A 99 20.70 -28.07 13.49
C SER A 99 21.32 -26.71 13.26
N LEU A 100 22.55 -26.48 13.75
CA LEU A 100 23.30 -25.26 13.45
C LEU A 100 24.26 -25.56 12.29
N ILE A 101 23.94 -25.08 11.09
CA ILE A 101 24.75 -25.28 9.89
C ILE A 101 25.36 -23.93 9.50
N ASN A 102 26.68 -23.84 9.43
CA ASN A 102 27.42 -22.63 9.02
C ASN A 102 27.04 -21.35 9.81
N GLY A 103 26.65 -21.49 11.09
CA GLY A 103 26.27 -20.37 11.95
C GLY A 103 24.80 -19.95 11.84
N GLU A 104 23.96 -20.68 11.10
CA GLU A 104 22.51 -20.48 11.01
C GLU A 104 21.74 -21.62 11.69
N VAL A 105 20.70 -21.28 12.46
CA VAL A 105 19.78 -22.26 13.04
C VAL A 105 18.82 -22.74 11.96
N VAL A 106 18.98 -24.00 11.56
CA VAL A 106 18.11 -24.73 10.65
C VAL A 106 17.13 -25.55 11.48
N GLY A 107 15.81 -25.38 11.26
CA GLY A 107 14.78 -26.19 11.93
C GLY A 107 13.92 -25.46 12.96
N VAL A 108 14.26 -24.23 13.36
CA VAL A 108 13.32 -23.32 14.06
C VAL A 108 12.72 -22.38 13.02
N PRO A 109 11.40 -22.37 12.79
CA PRO A 109 10.81 -21.44 11.86
C PRO A 109 10.94 -19.99 12.38
N LEU A 110 12.01 -19.31 11.96
CA LEU A 110 11.96 -17.90 11.55
C LEU A 110 11.69 -17.80 10.04
N ARG A 111 11.35 -18.91 9.39
CA ARG A 111 11.03 -19.06 7.97
C ARG A 111 9.83 -20.02 7.86
N GLY A 112 9.02 -19.87 6.83
CA GLY A 112 7.88 -20.76 6.54
C GLY A 112 8.29 -22.21 6.31
N ALA A 113 7.31 -23.07 6.00
CA ALA A 113 7.57 -24.47 5.69
C ALA A 113 8.66 -24.63 4.62
N THR A 114 9.42 -25.73 4.67
CA THR A 114 10.48 -26.02 3.68
C THR A 114 9.92 -25.97 2.26
N GLY A 115 10.47 -25.06 1.43
CA GLY A 115 10.03 -24.84 0.04
C GLY A 115 8.88 -23.85 -0.14
N ASP A 116 8.31 -23.30 0.95
CA ASP A 116 7.30 -22.25 0.90
C ASP A 116 7.95 -20.86 0.93
N THR A 117 8.09 -20.26 -0.26
CA THR A 117 8.65 -18.91 -0.41
C THR A 117 7.68 -17.80 0.00
N SER A 118 6.40 -18.11 0.25
CA SER A 118 5.32 -17.12 0.39
C SER A 118 5.47 -16.22 1.62
N ASN A 119 6.17 -16.71 2.66
CA ASN A 119 6.44 -15.95 3.89
C ASN A 119 7.95 -15.77 4.13
N GLN A 120 8.76 -15.91 3.09
CA GLN A 120 10.20 -15.76 3.20
C GLN A 120 10.58 -14.28 3.03
N LEU A 121 11.24 -13.71 4.04
CA LEU A 121 12.03 -12.51 3.86
C LEU A 121 13.31 -12.87 3.10
N VAL A 122 13.46 -12.36 1.89
CA VAL A 122 14.65 -12.53 1.06
C VAL A 122 15.39 -11.21 1.00
N VAL A 123 16.67 -11.21 1.39
CA VAL A 123 17.58 -10.09 1.20
C VAL A 123 18.59 -10.49 0.12
N PRO A 124 18.37 -10.11 -1.15
CA PRO A 124 19.22 -10.54 -2.24
C PRO A 124 20.59 -9.85 -2.19
N SER A 125 21.64 -10.59 -2.56
CA SER A 125 22.97 -10.01 -2.74
C SER A 125 23.01 -9.08 -3.95
N GLY A 126 23.87 -8.05 -3.94
CA GLY A 126 24.04 -7.14 -5.08
C GLY A 126 23.12 -5.92 -5.10
N GLY A 127 22.49 -5.59 -3.96
CA GLY A 127 21.72 -4.34 -3.80
C GLY A 127 20.32 -4.35 -4.40
N ALA A 128 19.85 -5.50 -4.88
CA ALA A 128 18.44 -5.69 -5.22
C ALA A 128 17.55 -5.54 -3.98
N ARG A 129 16.27 -5.22 -4.20
CA ARG A 129 15.34 -4.92 -3.09
C ARG A 129 15.01 -6.17 -2.30
N PRO A 130 14.93 -6.09 -0.96
CA PRO A 130 14.40 -7.18 -0.15
C PRO A 130 12.95 -7.49 -0.51
N THR A 131 12.57 -8.76 -0.45
CA THR A 131 11.20 -9.22 -0.76
C THR A 131 10.59 -10.03 0.38
N ILE A 132 9.27 -10.02 0.50
CA ILE A 132 8.49 -10.96 1.31
C ILE A 132 7.52 -11.67 0.37
N GLY A 133 7.56 -13.01 0.32
CA GLY A 133 6.68 -13.76 -0.59
C GLY A 133 6.97 -13.49 -2.07
N GLY A 134 8.18 -13.03 -2.39
CA GLY A 134 8.56 -12.60 -3.74
C GLY A 134 8.10 -11.19 -4.13
N ILE A 135 7.42 -10.47 -3.23
CA ILE A 135 7.01 -9.08 -3.45
C ILE A 135 8.02 -8.13 -2.80
N ASP A 136 8.48 -7.13 -3.54
CA ASP A 136 9.37 -6.08 -3.02
C ASP A 136 8.78 -5.41 -1.78
N ILE A 137 9.62 -5.26 -0.75
CA ILE A 137 9.27 -4.51 0.45
C ILE A 137 9.30 -3.02 0.10
N LEU A 138 8.15 -2.36 0.25
CA LEU A 138 8.02 -0.93 0.08
C LEU A 138 8.71 -0.19 1.24
N ILE A 139 9.52 0.81 0.91
CA ILE A 139 10.19 1.68 1.89
C ILE A 139 9.67 3.11 1.77
N ALA A 140 9.89 3.94 2.79
CA ALA A 140 9.38 5.30 2.87
C ALA A 140 9.81 6.21 1.70
N THR A 141 10.87 5.85 0.97
CA THR A 141 11.37 6.59 -0.20
C THR A 141 10.76 6.12 -1.52
N ASP A 142 9.96 5.04 -1.53
CA ASP A 142 9.26 4.63 -2.74
C ASP A 142 8.11 5.59 -3.02
N ALA A 143 8.06 6.12 -4.25
CA ALA A 143 6.98 6.96 -4.71
C ALA A 143 5.70 6.12 -4.85
N LEU A 144 4.85 6.13 -3.83
CA LEU A 144 3.53 5.50 -3.87
C LEU A 144 2.61 6.17 -4.90
N ILE A 145 2.87 7.45 -5.20
CA ILE A 145 2.15 8.25 -6.18
C ILE A 145 3.13 8.60 -7.29
N PRO A 146 2.84 8.28 -8.57
CA PRO A 146 3.68 8.66 -9.68
C PRO A 146 3.86 10.18 -9.76
N PRO A 147 5.03 10.66 -10.23
CA PRO A 147 5.22 12.09 -10.47
C PRO A 147 4.21 12.59 -11.51
N ASN A 148 3.87 13.88 -11.42
CA ASN A 148 2.95 14.60 -12.31
C ASN A 148 1.45 14.23 -12.19
N ILE A 149 1.05 13.59 -11.09
CA ILE A 149 -0.38 13.47 -10.73
C ILE A 149 -0.91 14.82 -10.23
N ILE A 150 -2.10 15.20 -10.68
CA ILE A 150 -2.84 16.36 -10.18
C ILE A 150 -3.71 15.92 -9.00
N GLY A 151 -3.52 16.57 -7.85
CA GLY A 151 -4.32 16.37 -6.64
C GLY A 151 -5.08 17.65 -6.26
N MET A 152 -6.30 17.51 -5.73
CA MET A 152 -7.03 18.63 -5.14
C MET A 152 -6.58 18.82 -3.69
N TRP A 153 -6.04 20.01 -3.39
CA TRP A 153 -5.61 20.41 -2.04
C TRP A 153 -6.60 21.40 -1.44
N SER A 154 -7.09 21.11 -0.23
CA SER A 154 -8.04 21.97 0.49
C SER A 154 -7.41 22.73 1.66
N GLY A 155 -6.12 22.50 1.96
CA GLY A 155 -5.38 23.21 3.00
C GLY A 155 -4.86 24.56 2.54
N LEU A 156 -4.09 25.23 3.39
CA LEU A 156 -3.44 26.49 3.03
C LEU A 156 -2.35 26.24 1.98
N ILE A 157 -2.09 27.23 1.11
CA ILE A 157 -1.04 27.14 0.08
C ILE A 157 0.34 26.94 0.72
N VAL A 158 0.57 27.55 1.89
CA VAL A 158 1.84 27.43 2.64
C VAL A 158 2.05 26.05 3.26
N ASP A 159 1.00 25.24 3.36
CA ASP A 159 1.02 23.90 3.96
C ASP A 159 1.04 22.79 2.91
N ILE A 160 1.21 23.13 1.62
CA ILE A 160 1.39 22.13 0.56
C ILE A 160 2.59 21.24 0.95
N PRO A 161 2.43 19.90 1.01
CA PRO A 161 3.49 19.01 1.48
C PRO A 161 4.75 19.09 0.62
N THR A 162 5.89 18.74 1.21
CA THR A 162 7.13 18.50 0.47
C THR A 162 6.88 17.50 -0.68
N ASP A 163 7.56 17.72 -1.80
CA ASP A 163 7.43 16.96 -3.05
C ASP A 163 6.10 17.16 -3.81
N TRP A 164 5.26 18.09 -3.36
CA TRP A 164 4.13 18.63 -4.13
C TRP A 164 4.40 20.07 -4.54
N ALA A 165 3.85 20.47 -5.68
CA ALA A 165 3.92 21.82 -6.20
C ALA A 165 2.53 22.29 -6.62
N LEU A 166 2.31 23.60 -6.59
CA LEU A 166 1.12 24.18 -7.18
C LEU A 166 1.15 23.97 -8.70
N CYS A 167 0.00 23.71 -9.30
CA CYS A 167 -0.15 23.65 -10.75
C CYS A 167 -0.25 25.09 -11.29
N ASP A 168 0.87 25.80 -11.31
CA ASP A 168 1.00 27.22 -11.68
C ASP A 168 1.91 27.45 -12.91
N GLY A 169 2.26 26.38 -13.63
CA GLY A 169 3.20 26.44 -14.75
C GLY A 169 4.67 26.36 -14.34
N GLY A 170 4.97 26.48 -13.04
CA GLY A 170 6.31 26.32 -12.49
C GLY A 170 6.75 24.85 -12.45
N PHE A 171 8.05 24.61 -12.49
CA PHE A 171 8.66 23.27 -12.34
C PHE A 171 8.10 22.18 -13.30
N GLY A 172 7.55 22.59 -14.44
CA GLY A 172 6.97 21.68 -15.43
C GLY A 172 5.53 21.22 -15.11
N THR A 173 4.88 21.79 -14.10
CA THR A 173 3.44 21.57 -13.86
C THR A 173 2.61 22.29 -14.94
N PRO A 174 1.38 21.84 -15.25
CA PRO A 174 0.44 22.67 -15.98
C PRO A 174 0.02 23.86 -15.12
N ASP A 175 -0.30 25.00 -15.74
CA ASP A 175 -0.97 26.10 -15.03
C ASP A 175 -2.49 25.87 -15.06
N LEU A 176 -3.04 25.54 -13.90
CA LEU A 176 -4.48 25.29 -13.68
C LEU A 176 -5.13 26.39 -12.83
N SER A 177 -4.44 27.52 -12.65
CA SER A 177 -4.93 28.65 -11.88
C SER A 177 -6.22 29.21 -12.50
N ALA A 178 -7.30 29.26 -11.72
CA ALA A 178 -8.62 29.72 -12.15
C ALA A 178 -9.23 28.95 -13.35
N GLN A 179 -8.85 27.68 -13.53
CA GLN A 179 -9.38 26.81 -14.58
C GLN A 179 -10.34 25.75 -14.02
N PHE A 180 -11.27 25.30 -14.85
CA PHE A 180 -12.04 24.07 -14.63
C PHE A 180 -11.44 22.94 -15.46
N ILE A 181 -11.27 21.77 -14.85
CA ILE A 181 -10.70 20.61 -15.54
C ILE A 181 -11.78 19.94 -16.41
N VAL A 182 -11.46 19.79 -17.69
CA VAL A 182 -12.25 19.02 -18.67
C VAL A 182 -11.42 17.82 -19.10
N SER A 183 -12.06 16.66 -19.27
CA SER A 183 -11.39 15.44 -19.69
C SER A 183 -10.87 15.55 -21.11
N TYR A 184 -9.72 14.96 -21.37
CA TYR A 184 -9.25 14.65 -22.72
C TYR A 184 -10.31 13.83 -23.49
N ALA A 185 -10.54 14.19 -24.75
CA ALA A 185 -11.41 13.44 -25.67
C ALA A 185 -10.72 13.24 -27.03
N ASP A 186 -10.41 11.99 -27.35
CA ASP A 186 -9.69 11.65 -28.58
C ASP A 186 -10.48 12.05 -29.84
N GLY A 187 -9.82 12.72 -30.78
CA GLY A 187 -10.42 13.21 -32.03
C GLY A 187 -11.31 14.45 -31.90
N ASP A 188 -11.48 15.00 -30.70
CA ASP A 188 -12.19 16.27 -30.50
C ASP A 188 -11.27 17.46 -30.83
N PRO A 189 -11.73 18.46 -31.61
CA PRO A 189 -10.89 19.60 -31.99
C PRO A 189 -10.48 20.48 -30.80
N ASP A 190 -11.30 20.55 -29.75
CA ASP A 190 -11.05 21.38 -28.57
C ASP A 190 -10.35 20.58 -27.47
N PHE A 191 -10.70 19.29 -27.30
CA PHE A 191 -10.24 18.44 -26.18
C PHE A 191 -9.30 17.29 -26.58
N GLY A 192 -8.89 17.19 -27.84
CA GLY A 192 -7.98 16.16 -28.36
C GLY A 192 -6.50 16.41 -28.08
N THR A 193 -6.15 17.42 -27.28
CA THR A 193 -4.76 17.69 -26.86
C THR A 193 -4.76 18.13 -25.39
N VAL A 194 -3.93 17.47 -24.58
CA VAL A 194 -3.78 17.81 -23.16
C VAL A 194 -3.18 19.21 -23.03
N GLY A 195 -3.80 20.04 -22.19
CA GLY A 195 -3.36 21.42 -21.95
C GLY A 195 -4.04 22.46 -22.85
N ASN A 196 -4.92 22.06 -23.77
CA ASN A 196 -5.80 23.01 -24.44
C ASN A 196 -6.66 23.74 -23.41
N GLN A 197 -6.82 25.05 -23.62
CA GLN A 197 -7.59 25.93 -22.75
C GLN A 197 -8.71 26.60 -23.56
N GLY A 198 -9.78 26.99 -22.88
CA GLY A 198 -10.91 27.66 -23.47
C GLY A 198 -11.89 28.14 -22.40
N GLY A 199 -13.10 28.47 -22.84
CA GLY A 199 -14.13 29.05 -21.97
C GLY A 199 -13.94 30.55 -21.76
N ASN A 200 -15.03 31.21 -21.41
CA ASN A 200 -15.04 32.65 -21.12
C ASN A 200 -15.87 32.84 -19.84
N PRO A 201 -15.26 33.29 -18.72
CA PRO A 201 -15.97 33.45 -17.45
C PRO A 201 -17.02 34.57 -17.49
N THR A 202 -17.00 35.39 -18.54
CA THR A 202 -17.88 36.54 -18.76
C THR A 202 -18.75 36.40 -20.00
N ALA A 203 -18.81 35.20 -20.61
CA ALA A 203 -19.75 34.97 -21.71
C ALA A 203 -21.19 35.08 -21.17
N THR A 204 -21.76 36.28 -21.29
CA THR A 204 -23.15 36.40 -21.69
C THR A 204 -23.24 35.83 -23.10
N ASP A 205 -24.41 35.35 -23.50
CA ASP A 205 -24.66 35.06 -24.91
C ASP A 205 -24.09 36.17 -25.81
N ASP A 206 -23.60 35.83 -27.00
CA ASP A 206 -23.20 36.79 -28.04
C ASP A 206 -24.35 37.76 -28.44
N ALA A 207 -25.52 37.63 -27.81
CA ALA A 207 -26.72 38.43 -27.94
C ALA A 207 -27.02 39.35 -26.72
N GLY A 208 -26.01 39.64 -25.89
CA GLY A 208 -26.12 40.55 -24.71
C GLY A 208 -26.64 41.97 -25.00
N ALA A 209 -26.85 42.33 -26.28
CA ALA A 209 -27.81 43.34 -26.69
C ALA A 209 -28.70 42.77 -27.81
N HIS A 210 -29.96 42.49 -27.51
CA HIS A 210 -30.98 42.26 -28.53
C HIS A 210 -32.09 43.30 -28.40
N ALA A 211 -32.48 43.89 -29.53
CA ALA A 211 -33.50 44.93 -29.58
C ALA A 211 -34.84 44.32 -30.01
N HIS A 212 -35.90 44.54 -29.22
CA HIS A 212 -37.28 44.25 -29.62
C HIS A 212 -37.86 45.39 -30.47
N GLY A 213 -37.10 45.85 -31.46
CA GLY A 213 -37.55 46.87 -32.40
C GLY A 213 -38.54 46.26 -33.39
N GLY A 214 -39.83 46.26 -33.04
CA GLY A 214 -40.90 46.09 -34.02
C GLY A 214 -41.18 47.42 -34.70
N THR A 215 -41.14 47.46 -36.03
CA THR A 215 -41.70 48.60 -36.78
C THR A 215 -43.20 48.38 -36.86
N VAL A 216 -43.98 49.27 -36.25
CA VAL A 216 -45.40 49.43 -36.61
C VAL A 216 -45.43 50.46 -37.73
N ASP A 217 -46.01 50.10 -38.87
CA ASP A 217 -46.32 51.10 -39.89
C ASP A 217 -47.34 52.09 -39.30
N ASP A 218 -47.19 53.37 -39.63
CA ASP A 218 -48.19 54.39 -39.34
C ASP A 218 -49.48 54.01 -40.07
N LYS A 219 -50.43 53.37 -39.38
CA LYS A 219 -51.77 53.16 -39.93
C LYS A 219 -52.55 54.46 -39.87
N LEU A 220 -52.74 55.10 -41.04
CA LEU A 220 -53.78 56.11 -41.21
C LEU A 220 -55.14 55.43 -41.00
N LEU A 221 -55.85 55.75 -39.92
CA LEU A 221 -57.19 55.20 -39.69
C LEU A 221 -58.16 55.79 -40.71
N LEU A 222 -58.74 54.92 -41.54
CA LEU A 222 -59.80 55.31 -42.47
C LEU A 222 -61.14 55.28 -41.74
N GLU A 223 -62.14 55.99 -42.26
CA GLU A 223 -63.51 55.99 -41.70
C GLU A 223 -64.11 54.57 -41.61
N SER A 224 -63.67 53.64 -42.47
CA SER A 224 -64.03 52.22 -42.43
C SER A 224 -63.39 51.43 -41.27
N ASP A 225 -62.32 51.94 -40.65
CA ASP A 225 -61.65 51.32 -39.50
C ASP A 225 -62.28 51.73 -38.16
N ILE A 226 -63.19 52.71 -38.16
CA ILE A 226 -63.90 53.14 -36.96
C ILE A 226 -65.12 52.23 -36.76
N PRO A 227 -65.18 51.41 -35.70
CA PRO A 227 -66.36 50.60 -35.44
C PRO A 227 -67.58 51.50 -35.23
N THR A 228 -68.71 51.15 -35.84
CA THR A 228 -69.96 51.90 -35.70
C THR A 228 -70.40 51.94 -34.24
N LEU A 229 -70.38 53.12 -33.64
CA LEU A 229 -70.89 53.35 -32.29
C LEU A 229 -72.41 53.58 -32.35
N THR A 230 -73.20 52.55 -32.06
CA THR A 230 -74.66 52.68 -31.95
C THR A 230 -75.02 53.29 -30.60
N LEU A 231 -75.17 54.62 -30.55
CA LEU A 231 -75.69 55.30 -29.36
C LEU A 231 -77.21 55.13 -29.31
N ALA A 232 -77.68 54.20 -28.48
CA ALA A 232 -79.11 54.05 -28.22
C ALA A 232 -79.62 55.28 -27.46
N THR A 233 -80.28 56.21 -28.15
CA THR A 233 -80.94 57.34 -27.49
C THR A 233 -82.18 56.83 -26.77
N HIS A 234 -82.15 56.91 -25.44
CA HIS A 234 -83.33 56.73 -24.60
C HIS A 234 -84.32 57.84 -24.97
N SER A 235 -85.53 57.48 -25.43
CA SER A 235 -86.61 58.43 -25.69
C SER A 235 -86.96 59.13 -24.38
N ALA A 236 -86.49 60.36 -24.20
CA ALA A 236 -86.86 61.18 -23.06
C ALA A 236 -88.37 61.42 -23.10
N VAL A 237 -89.04 60.83 -22.10
CA VAL A 237 -90.41 61.14 -21.69
C VAL A 237 -90.54 62.66 -21.60
N SER A 238 -91.39 63.26 -22.44
CA SER A 238 -91.80 64.65 -22.25
C SER A 238 -92.76 64.69 -21.06
N ASP A 239 -92.19 64.85 -19.87
CA ASP A 239 -92.99 65.24 -18.72
C ASP A 239 -93.45 66.70 -18.90
N ASN A 240 -94.71 66.90 -18.59
CA ASN A 240 -95.49 68.08 -18.90
C ASN A 240 -95.20 69.19 -17.89
N GLY A 241 -94.54 70.29 -18.28
CA GLY A 241 -94.40 71.44 -17.37
C GLY A 241 -93.45 72.53 -17.83
N SER A 242 -94.04 73.63 -18.31
CA SER A 242 -93.59 75.03 -18.20
C SER A 242 -92.12 75.28 -17.81
N ASP A 243 -91.34 75.91 -18.70
CA ASP A 243 -90.92 77.28 -18.44
C ASP A 243 -90.30 77.97 -19.67
N ASN A 244 -90.66 79.24 -19.76
CA ASN A 244 -90.66 80.11 -20.92
C ASN A 244 -89.53 81.13 -20.78
N HIS A 245 -88.54 81.09 -21.68
CA HIS A 245 -87.75 82.29 -22.00
C HIS A 245 -87.79 82.55 -23.50
N ASN A 246 -88.84 83.28 -23.85
CA ASN A 246 -88.97 84.18 -25.00
C ASN A 246 -87.64 84.76 -25.51
N GLN A 247 -87.07 84.11 -26.53
CA GLN A 247 -86.34 84.81 -27.60
C GLN A 247 -87.11 84.61 -28.90
N THR A 248 -88.26 85.26 -29.02
CA THR A 248 -88.90 85.44 -30.32
C THR A 248 -88.71 86.88 -30.78
N ASN A 249 -87.76 87.10 -31.68
CA ASN A 249 -88.01 88.04 -32.76
C ASN A 249 -87.32 87.63 -34.08
N ARG A 250 -88.19 87.12 -34.96
CA ARG A 250 -88.20 87.22 -36.42
C ARG A 250 -87.06 86.63 -37.26
N ALA A 251 -87.41 85.47 -37.81
CA ALA A 251 -86.93 84.86 -39.03
C ALA A 251 -86.82 85.83 -40.22
N ALA A 252 -85.75 85.67 -41.00
CA ALA A 252 -85.83 85.52 -42.45
C ALA A 252 -84.52 84.88 -42.99
N ALA A 253 -84.65 83.62 -43.38
CA ALA A 253 -83.93 82.92 -44.45
C ALA A 253 -82.39 83.06 -44.55
N GLY A 254 -81.73 81.95 -44.18
CA GLY A 254 -80.69 81.36 -45.03
C GLY A 254 -79.26 81.88 -44.85
N ALA A 255 -78.57 81.39 -43.83
CA ALA A 255 -77.17 80.94 -43.89
C ALA A 255 -76.71 80.53 -42.49
N SER A 256 -76.92 79.26 -42.12
CA SER A 256 -76.19 78.67 -40.99
C SER A 256 -75.03 77.87 -41.55
N ASN A 257 -73.96 78.60 -41.88
CA ASN A 257 -72.65 78.07 -42.17
C ASN A 257 -72.10 77.42 -40.89
N SER A 258 -72.19 76.09 -40.74
CA SER A 258 -71.41 75.38 -39.72
C SER A 258 -69.97 75.25 -40.23
N SER A 259 -69.15 76.27 -39.95
CA SER A 259 -67.74 76.27 -40.36
C SER A 259 -66.95 75.24 -39.55
N LEU A 260 -66.50 74.19 -40.21
CA LEU A 260 -65.31 73.44 -39.82
C LEU A 260 -64.10 74.31 -40.18
N THR A 261 -63.36 74.77 -39.17
CA THR A 261 -62.05 75.39 -39.37
C THR A 261 -60.97 74.42 -38.94
N ASP A 262 -60.32 73.82 -39.93
CA ASP A 262 -59.02 73.15 -39.85
C ASP A 262 -57.94 74.18 -39.50
N SER A 263 -57.18 73.93 -38.44
CA SER A 263 -56.02 74.74 -38.07
C SER A 263 -54.74 73.98 -38.39
N THR A 264 -54.23 74.20 -39.59
CA THR A 264 -52.87 73.86 -40.00
C THR A 264 -51.90 74.85 -39.39
N ASN A 265 -50.94 74.36 -38.59
CA ASN A 265 -49.80 75.15 -38.12
C ASN A 265 -48.61 74.92 -39.05
N ALA A 266 -48.13 76.02 -39.63
CA ALA A 266 -46.98 76.12 -40.53
C ALA A 266 -45.64 76.27 -39.79
N VAL A 267 -44.57 76.41 -40.60
CA VAL A 267 -43.16 76.84 -40.36
C VAL A 267 -42.19 75.68 -40.66
N GLU A 268 -41.27 75.73 -41.63
CA GLU A 268 -40.61 76.80 -42.41
C GLU A 268 -40.27 76.29 -43.82
#